data_AF-A0A3M8BAT4-F1
#
_entry.id   AF-A0A3M8BAT4-F1
#
_cell.length_a   1.000
_cell.length_b   1.000
_cell.length_c   1.000
_cell.angle_alpha   90.00
_cell.angle_beta   90.00
_cell.angle_gamma   90.00
#
_symmetry.space_group_name_H-M   'P 1'
#
loop_
_entity.id
_entity.type
_entity.pdbx_description
1 polymer ?
#
loop_
_entity_poly.entity_id
_entity_poly.type
_entity_poly.pdbx_seq_one_letter_code
_entity_poly.pdbx_strand_id
1 'polypeptide(L)'
;MQGKNKRLLLGIALLVVIALGFWGYRLLGPIALAEGYLYEDNSRMAYAKVTAENDQVNVEVTLSKLLVEDTIPRLQTETSVWTGTMEKDTLTLQEKTTGQKLQAKVSADGLLFQGPLAQGEPAETKLAASNKQTYDDKLAAWTNSVEQEAAQKKKEVEEQRAKEAARVEFAKKVEQTGRLTADMLESAQYLQEIQFAEELQFSKDQVVELQGLLDELITYAKQPSLSKMEYDVMAGTLGSMKVLVDGMNAMDSTIAQKKKSMQDIIAVLETDMKDAQAVWEEIKASVTDAEKREKALTDAVKTGSDAIAQAKQRLGTLEKEQAGVKASANKLYQQAAAVLEQTRSKYGY
;
A
#
# COMPACT_ATOMS: atom_id res chain seq x y z
N MET A 1 37.94 -28.47 89.40
CA MET A 1 38.07 -28.07 87.98
C MET A 1 36.78 -28.46 87.25
N GLN A 2 35.81 -27.53 87.28
CA GLN A 2 34.57 -27.47 86.49
C GLN A 2 34.87 -26.67 85.20
N GLY A 3 34.11 -26.67 84.10
CA GLY A 3 32.78 -27.18 83.77
C GLY A 3 32.69 -27.43 82.25
N LYS A 4 31.81 -28.30 81.73
CA LYS A 4 30.34 -28.18 81.65
C LYS A 4 29.90 -26.76 81.25
N ASN A 5 29.53 -26.59 79.96
CA ASN A 5 28.53 -25.64 79.40
C ASN A 5 28.91 -25.05 78.02
N LYS A 6 29.07 -25.89 76.98
CA LYS A 6 29.04 -25.42 75.58
C LYS A 6 28.05 -26.16 74.68
N ARG A 7 27.33 -27.16 75.20
CA ARG A 7 26.24 -27.87 74.48
C ARG A 7 24.83 -27.39 74.84
N LEU A 8 24.69 -26.39 75.72
CA LEU A 8 23.39 -25.79 76.08
C LEU A 8 23.07 -24.50 75.29
N LEU A 9 24.06 -23.91 74.60
CA LEU A 9 23.89 -22.64 73.86
C LEU A 9 23.43 -22.82 72.41
N LEU A 10 23.55 -24.03 71.85
CA LEU A 10 23.06 -24.35 70.49
C LEU A 10 21.58 -24.78 70.46
N GLY A 11 20.98 -25.10 71.62
CA GLY A 11 19.55 -25.40 71.74
C GLY A 11 18.65 -24.17 71.91
N ILE A 12 19.22 -23.02 72.31
CA ILE A 12 18.46 -21.78 72.54
C ILE A 12 18.54 -20.84 71.33
N ALA A 13 19.64 -20.84 70.57
CA ALA A 13 19.76 -20.05 69.34
C ALA A 13 18.90 -20.59 68.18
N LEU A 14 18.64 -21.90 68.11
CA LEU A 14 17.80 -22.49 67.06
C LEU A 14 16.29 -22.37 67.38
N LEU A 15 15.91 -22.24 68.65
CA LEU A 15 14.52 -21.97 69.05
C LEU A 15 14.13 -20.49 68.95
N VAL A 16 15.10 -19.56 68.98
CA VAL A 16 14.85 -18.12 68.76
C VAL A 16 14.72 -17.77 67.27
N VAL A 17 15.36 -18.53 66.36
CA VAL A 17 15.19 -18.31 64.91
C VAL A 17 13.89 -18.93 64.38
N ILE A 18 13.39 -20.01 64.99
CA ILE A 18 12.05 -20.55 64.67
C ILE A 18 10.93 -19.72 65.33
N ALA A 19 11.20 -19.03 66.44
CA ALA A 19 10.22 -18.13 67.07
C ALA A 19 10.06 -16.77 66.38
N LEU A 20 11.06 -16.30 65.62
CA LEU A 20 10.98 -15.03 64.88
C LEU A 20 10.34 -15.15 63.48
N GLY A 21 10.15 -16.38 62.98
CA GLY A 21 9.46 -16.64 61.70
C GLY A 21 7.93 -16.69 61.79
N PHE A 22 7.35 -16.48 62.97
CA PHE A 22 5.89 -16.60 63.18
C PHE A 22 5.36 -15.66 64.29
N TRP A 23 5.96 -14.49 64.48
CA TRP A 23 5.46 -13.46 65.39
C TRP A 23 4.73 -12.38 64.60
N GLY A 24 3.42 -12.57 64.43
CA GLY A 24 2.52 -11.51 64.03
C GLY A 24 2.63 -10.34 65.01
N TYR A 25 2.78 -9.13 64.47
CA TYR A 25 2.87 -7.88 65.22
C TYR A 25 1.62 -7.70 66.09
N ARG A 26 1.74 -7.97 67.41
CA ARG A 26 0.72 -7.67 68.43
C ARG A 26 0.86 -6.24 68.97
N LEU A 27 0.73 -5.24 68.11
CA LEU A 27 0.69 -3.84 68.56
C LEU A 27 -0.71 -3.20 68.46
N LEU A 28 -1.67 -3.83 67.78
CA LEU A 28 -3.02 -3.27 67.57
C LEU A 28 -4.10 -4.34 67.78
N GLY A 29 -4.58 -4.51 69.02
CA GLY A 29 -5.69 -5.42 69.34
C GLY A 29 -5.38 -6.93 69.28
N PRO A 30 -6.40 -7.81 69.41
CA PRO A 30 -6.23 -9.27 69.52
C PRO A 30 -5.89 -9.98 68.19
N ILE A 31 -5.77 -9.25 67.07
CA ILE A 31 -5.64 -9.82 65.72
C ILE A 31 -4.19 -9.70 65.25
N ALA A 32 -3.57 -10.83 64.91
CA ALA A 32 -2.23 -10.86 64.32
C ALA A 32 -2.32 -10.61 62.81
N LEU A 33 -1.63 -9.57 62.32
CA LEU A 33 -1.48 -9.30 60.89
C LEU A 33 -0.45 -10.26 60.26
N ALA A 34 -0.75 -10.73 59.05
CA ALA A 34 0.24 -11.41 58.21
C ALA A 34 1.19 -10.38 57.58
N GLU A 35 2.40 -10.82 57.22
CA GLU A 35 3.41 -9.98 56.54
C GLU A 35 2.94 -9.51 55.15
N GLY A 36 2.14 -10.33 54.47
CA GLY A 36 1.46 -9.93 53.25
C GLY A 36 0.23 -10.76 52.94
N TYR A 37 -0.49 -10.32 51.92
CA TYR A 37 -1.70 -10.96 51.44
C TYR A 37 -1.68 -10.99 49.91
N LEU A 38 -2.17 -12.08 49.31
CA LEU A 38 -2.14 -12.32 47.87
C LEU A 38 -3.54 -12.66 47.34
N TYR A 39 -3.86 -12.12 46.18
CA TYR A 39 -4.96 -12.55 45.32
C TYR A 39 -4.42 -12.86 43.93
N GLU A 40 -4.94 -13.90 43.28
CA GLU A 40 -4.64 -14.22 41.89
C GLU A 40 -5.89 -14.76 41.18
N ASP A 41 -6.04 -14.37 39.92
CA ASP A 41 -6.92 -15.00 38.94
C ASP A 41 -6.22 -15.01 37.56
N ASN A 42 -6.92 -15.44 36.51
CA ASN A 42 -6.34 -15.55 35.16
C ASN A 42 -6.01 -14.19 34.51
N SER A 43 -6.46 -13.08 35.07
CA SER A 43 -6.38 -11.72 34.50
C SER A 43 -5.61 -10.73 35.38
N ARG A 44 -5.46 -11.00 36.68
CA ARG A 44 -4.75 -10.13 37.61
C ARG A 44 -4.14 -10.87 38.80
N MET A 45 -3.14 -10.23 39.40
CA MET A 45 -2.52 -10.60 40.66
C MET A 45 -2.39 -9.36 41.53
N ALA A 46 -2.80 -9.45 42.79
CA ALA A 46 -2.67 -8.35 43.75
C ALA A 46 -1.95 -8.83 45.00
N TYR A 47 -0.91 -8.11 45.41
CA TYR A 47 -0.18 -8.36 46.65
C TYR A 47 -0.22 -7.14 47.55
N ALA A 48 -0.70 -7.32 48.78
CA ALA A 48 -0.72 -6.28 49.80
C ALA A 48 0.33 -6.61 50.87
N LYS A 49 1.39 -5.81 50.95
CA LYS A 49 2.36 -5.85 52.05
C LYS A 49 1.85 -4.99 53.18
N VAL A 50 1.74 -5.55 54.38
CA VAL A 50 1.21 -4.84 55.55
C VAL A 50 2.33 -4.66 56.57
N THR A 51 2.55 -3.42 57.00
CA THR A 51 3.55 -3.08 58.03
C THR A 51 2.89 -2.19 59.08
N ALA A 52 3.11 -2.51 60.36
CA ALA A 52 2.57 -1.75 61.47
C ALA A 52 3.70 -0.98 62.15
N GLU A 53 3.53 0.34 62.30
CA GLU A 53 4.46 1.23 62.99
C GLU A 53 3.66 2.09 63.98
N ASN A 54 3.87 1.86 65.28
CA ASN A 54 3.08 2.48 66.36
C ASN A 54 1.57 2.23 66.17
N ASP A 55 0.76 3.31 66.13
CA ASP A 55 -0.69 3.26 65.94
C ASP A 55 -1.14 3.31 64.46
N GLN A 56 -0.19 3.28 63.51
CA GLN A 56 -0.45 3.34 62.08
C GLN A 56 -0.09 2.04 61.36
N VAL A 57 -0.89 1.71 60.35
CA VAL A 57 -0.68 0.57 59.45
C VAL A 57 -0.44 1.10 58.05
N ASN A 58 0.72 0.76 57.47
CA ASN A 58 1.03 1.00 56.07
C ASN A 58 0.69 -0.24 55.25
N VAL A 59 -0.03 -0.07 54.16
CA VAL A 59 -0.39 -1.13 53.21
C VAL A 59 0.08 -0.75 51.82
N GLU A 60 1.04 -1.48 51.28
CA GLU A 60 1.50 -1.31 49.89
C GLU A 60 0.85 -2.40 49.04
N VAL A 61 0.02 -1.98 48.08
CA VAL A 61 -0.69 -2.87 47.17
C VAL A 61 -0.03 -2.80 45.79
N THR A 62 0.52 -3.92 45.32
CA THR A 62 0.98 -4.07 43.94
C THR A 62 -0.03 -4.89 43.16
N LEU A 63 -0.57 -4.30 42.09
CA LEU A 63 -1.57 -4.88 41.21
C LEU A 63 -0.95 -5.08 39.82
N SER A 64 -0.81 -6.34 39.41
CA SER A 64 -0.38 -6.72 38.07
C SER A 64 -1.60 -7.22 37.28
N LYS A 65 -1.77 -6.74 36.04
CA LYS A 65 -2.91 -7.05 35.16
C LYS A 65 -2.43 -7.53 33.81
N LEU A 66 -3.14 -8.48 33.22
CA LEU A 66 -2.97 -8.89 31.84
C LEU A 66 -3.68 -7.92 30.90
N LEU A 67 -2.92 -7.31 30.00
CA LEU A 67 -3.44 -6.52 28.89
C LEU A 67 -3.19 -7.27 27.57
N VAL A 68 -4.08 -7.11 26.61
CA VAL A 68 -3.93 -7.65 25.25
C VAL A 68 -4.06 -6.50 24.26
N GLU A 69 -2.98 -6.18 23.56
CA GLU A 69 -2.93 -5.15 22.51
C GLU A 69 -2.57 -5.81 21.18
N ASP A 70 -3.37 -5.58 20.14
CA ASP A 70 -3.18 -6.23 18.84
C ASP A 70 -2.95 -7.75 18.93
N THR A 71 -3.69 -8.43 19.82
CA THR A 71 -3.58 -9.87 20.15
C THR A 71 -2.32 -10.31 20.90
N ILE A 72 -1.42 -9.38 21.27
CA ILE A 72 -0.19 -9.65 21.99
C ILE A 72 -0.42 -9.39 23.49
N PRO A 73 -0.28 -10.40 24.37
CA PRO A 73 -0.43 -10.20 25.80
C PRO A 73 0.78 -9.46 26.40
N ARG A 74 0.54 -8.66 27.44
CA ARG A 74 1.56 -8.02 28.27
C ARG A 74 1.06 -7.81 29.69
N LEU A 75 1.96 -7.81 30.66
CA LEU A 75 1.63 -7.43 32.03
C LEU A 75 1.80 -5.93 32.24
N GLN A 76 0.80 -5.30 32.84
CA GLN A 76 0.90 -3.95 33.40
C GLN A 76 0.89 -4.06 34.92
N THR A 77 1.84 -3.42 35.59
CA THR A 77 1.91 -3.43 37.05
C THR A 77 1.81 -2.01 37.59
N GLU A 78 0.98 -1.84 38.60
CA GLU A 78 0.75 -0.57 39.30
C GLU A 78 0.91 -0.81 40.80
N THR A 79 1.51 0.13 41.52
CA THR A 79 1.68 0.06 42.98
C THR A 79 1.01 1.25 43.62
N SER A 80 0.20 0.99 44.66
CA SER A 80 -0.52 1.98 45.44
C SER A 80 -0.14 1.85 46.91
N VAL A 81 0.11 2.98 47.57
CA VAL A 81 0.51 2.99 48.98
C VAL A 81 -0.59 3.62 49.81
N TRP A 82 -1.01 2.89 50.84
CA TRP A 82 -2.11 3.25 51.73
C TRP A 82 -1.61 3.36 53.16
N THR A 83 -2.21 4.27 53.93
CA THR A 83 -1.99 4.41 55.37
C THR A 83 -3.31 4.31 56.10
N GLY A 84 -3.35 3.67 57.25
CA GLY A 84 -4.60 3.52 57.98
C GLY A 84 -4.46 3.23 59.46
N THR A 85 -5.61 3.24 60.12
CA THR A 85 -5.76 2.94 61.55
C THR A 85 -6.68 1.75 61.71
N MET A 86 -6.38 0.92 62.72
CA MET A 86 -7.13 -0.30 63.00
C MET A 86 -8.12 -0.08 64.15
N GLU A 87 -9.39 -0.40 63.91
CA GLU A 87 -10.43 -0.48 64.95
C GLU A 87 -11.06 -1.88 64.92
N LYS A 88 -10.82 -2.66 65.99
CA LYS A 88 -11.22 -4.08 66.06
C LYS A 88 -10.66 -4.89 64.88
N ASP A 89 -11.52 -5.36 63.98
CA ASP A 89 -11.21 -6.12 62.77
C ASP A 89 -11.27 -5.28 61.48
N THR A 90 -11.50 -3.97 61.61
CA THR A 90 -11.65 -3.06 60.47
C THR A 90 -10.45 -2.13 60.37
N LEU A 91 -9.80 -2.14 59.21
CA LEU A 91 -8.70 -1.26 58.85
C LEU A 91 -9.24 -0.15 57.92
N THR A 92 -9.21 1.10 58.38
CA THR A 92 -9.59 2.25 57.56
C THR A 92 -8.36 2.80 56.85
N LEU A 93 -8.32 2.70 55.53
CA LEU A 93 -7.17 3.06 54.69
C LEU A 93 -7.43 4.35 53.91
N GLN A 94 -6.37 5.15 53.74
CA GLN A 94 -6.31 6.29 52.84
C GLN A 94 -5.09 6.16 51.93
N GLU A 95 -5.31 6.25 50.62
CA GLU A 95 -4.25 6.20 49.60
C GLU A 95 -3.43 7.48 49.62
N LYS A 96 -2.11 7.36 49.54
CA LYS A 96 -1.19 8.50 49.68
C LYS A 96 -1.28 9.49 48.51
N THR A 97 -1.59 9.03 47.30
CA THR A 97 -1.49 9.85 46.09
C THR A 97 -2.80 10.56 45.76
N THR A 98 -3.90 9.82 45.70
CA THR A 98 -5.23 10.33 45.33
C THR A 98 -6.09 10.74 46.52
N GLY A 99 -5.70 10.32 47.74
CA GLY A 99 -6.51 10.52 48.94
C GLY A 99 -7.76 9.65 49.00
N GLN A 100 -7.92 8.68 48.09
CA GLN A 100 -9.02 7.71 48.10
C GLN A 100 -9.07 7.00 49.46
N LYS A 101 -10.27 6.84 50.00
CA LYS A 101 -10.50 6.10 51.25
C LYS A 101 -11.19 4.79 50.96
N LEU A 102 -10.77 3.73 51.64
CA LEU A 102 -11.43 2.43 51.63
C LEU A 102 -11.33 1.77 52.99
N GLN A 103 -12.13 0.73 53.20
CA GLN A 103 -12.04 -0.10 54.39
C GLN A 103 -11.54 -1.49 54.00
N ALA A 104 -10.81 -2.14 54.89
CA ALA A 104 -10.46 -3.53 54.74
C ALA A 104 -10.79 -4.31 56.02
N LYS A 105 -11.45 -5.46 55.88
CA LYS A 105 -11.67 -6.38 57.00
C LYS A 105 -10.50 -7.33 57.13
N VAL A 106 -9.94 -7.40 58.32
CA VAL A 106 -8.77 -8.20 58.66
C VAL A 106 -9.21 -9.49 59.35
N SER A 107 -8.75 -10.63 58.85
CA SER A 107 -8.84 -11.91 59.55
C SER A 107 -7.50 -12.65 59.50
N ALA A 108 -7.40 -13.75 60.26
CA ALA A 108 -6.20 -14.58 60.28
C ALA A 108 -5.84 -15.13 58.88
N ASP A 109 -6.85 -15.40 58.05
CA ASP A 109 -6.68 -16.06 56.76
C ASP A 109 -6.70 -15.07 55.58
N GLY A 110 -7.03 -13.79 55.81
CA GLY A 110 -7.14 -12.85 54.70
C GLY A 110 -7.43 -11.41 55.03
N LEU A 111 -7.32 -10.58 54.00
CA LEU A 111 -7.58 -9.16 53.99
C LEU A 111 -8.62 -8.87 52.90
N LEU A 112 -9.83 -8.49 53.30
CA LEU A 112 -10.93 -8.17 52.39
C LEU A 112 -11.03 -6.66 52.21
N PHE A 113 -10.61 -6.15 51.05
CA PHE A 113 -10.82 -4.75 50.68
C PHE A 113 -12.28 -4.52 50.29
N GLN A 114 -12.87 -3.46 50.83
CA GLN A 114 -14.22 -2.97 50.58
C GLN A 114 -14.12 -1.64 49.83
N GLY A 115 -13.93 -1.76 48.52
CA GLY A 115 -13.64 -0.69 47.57
C GLY A 115 -12.68 -1.20 46.48
N PRO A 116 -12.73 -0.61 45.27
CA PRO A 116 -11.84 -0.98 44.19
C PRO A 116 -10.40 -0.55 44.50
N LEU A 117 -9.45 -1.47 44.30
CA LEU A 117 -8.01 -1.24 44.49
C LEU A 117 -7.41 -0.31 43.41
N ALA A 118 -8.02 -0.25 42.22
CA ALA A 118 -7.69 0.64 41.13
C ALA A 118 -8.92 0.87 40.24
N GLN A 119 -8.85 1.81 39.30
CA GLN A 119 -9.93 2.03 38.33
C GLN A 119 -10.22 0.75 37.54
N GLY A 120 -11.50 0.39 37.43
CA GLY A 120 -11.94 -0.83 36.73
C GLY A 120 -11.80 -2.12 37.55
N GLU A 121 -11.33 -2.06 38.80
CA GLU A 121 -11.30 -3.23 39.69
C GLU A 121 -12.65 -3.51 40.36
N PRO A 122 -12.89 -4.75 40.81
CA PRO A 122 -14.07 -5.13 41.58
C PRO A 122 -14.23 -4.29 42.84
N ALA A 123 -15.48 -4.09 43.24
CA ALA A 123 -15.81 -3.37 44.47
C ALA A 123 -15.32 -4.08 45.74
N GLU A 124 -15.08 -5.38 45.70
CA GLU A 124 -14.50 -6.13 46.82
C GLU A 124 -13.43 -7.11 46.32
N THR A 125 -12.30 -7.18 47.02
CA THR A 125 -11.22 -8.14 46.72
C THR A 125 -10.71 -8.76 48.02
N LYS A 126 -10.82 -10.09 48.14
CA LYS A 126 -10.28 -10.85 49.28
C LYS A 126 -8.90 -11.40 48.94
N LEU A 127 -7.87 -10.91 49.61
CA LEU A 127 -6.52 -11.44 49.52
C LEU A 127 -6.32 -12.46 50.64
N ALA A 128 -5.74 -13.62 50.33
CA ALA A 128 -5.39 -14.63 51.31
C ALA A 128 -4.02 -14.33 51.95
N ALA A 129 -3.82 -14.67 53.21
CA ALA A 129 -2.52 -14.49 53.86
C ALA A 129 -1.40 -15.21 53.08
N SER A 130 -0.28 -14.51 52.83
CA SER A 130 0.85 -15.00 52.04
C SER A 130 2.15 -14.29 52.44
N ASN A 131 3.24 -14.54 51.72
CA ASN A 131 4.53 -13.89 51.93
C ASN A 131 5.08 -13.34 50.61
N LYS A 132 6.08 -12.45 50.73
CA LYS A 132 6.67 -11.77 49.58
C LYS A 132 7.30 -12.75 48.58
N GLN A 133 8.00 -13.77 49.06
CA GLN A 133 8.63 -14.77 48.19
C GLN A 133 7.59 -15.49 47.31
N THR A 134 6.45 -15.87 47.89
CA THR A 134 5.36 -16.54 47.16
C THR A 134 4.78 -15.65 46.07
N TYR A 135 4.60 -14.36 46.34
CA TYR A 135 4.18 -13.39 45.34
C TYR A 135 5.22 -13.21 44.24
N ASP A 136 6.49 -13.00 44.61
CA ASP A 136 7.58 -12.78 43.66
C ASP A 136 7.75 -13.99 42.73
N ASP A 137 7.68 -15.22 43.27
CA ASP A 137 7.74 -16.47 42.49
C ASP A 137 6.57 -16.60 41.50
N LYS A 138 5.35 -16.27 41.94
CA LYS A 138 4.14 -16.32 41.10
C LYS A 138 4.13 -15.25 40.03
N LEU A 139 4.53 -14.02 40.37
CA LEU A 139 4.67 -12.93 39.40
C LEU A 139 5.75 -13.26 38.37
N ALA A 140 6.89 -13.82 38.78
CA ALA A 140 7.94 -14.25 37.86
C ALA A 140 7.45 -15.36 36.93
N ALA A 141 6.75 -16.36 37.46
CA ALA A 141 6.15 -17.43 36.66
C ALA A 141 5.12 -16.88 35.65
N TRP A 142 4.25 -15.96 36.07
CA TRP A 142 3.26 -15.36 35.20
C TRP A 142 3.88 -14.46 34.13
N THR A 143 4.87 -13.65 34.50
CA THR A 143 5.65 -12.81 33.57
C THR A 143 6.31 -13.67 32.50
N ASN A 144 7.01 -14.73 32.90
CA ASN A 144 7.64 -15.66 31.96
C ASN A 144 6.60 -16.30 31.01
N SER A 145 5.44 -16.71 31.53
CA SER A 145 4.37 -17.29 30.71
C SER A 145 3.83 -16.28 29.69
N VAL A 146 3.56 -15.04 30.11
CA VAL A 146 3.04 -13.98 29.25
C VAL A 146 4.07 -13.58 28.20
N GLU A 147 5.35 -13.49 28.55
CA GLU A 147 6.42 -13.19 27.59
C GLU A 147 6.61 -14.28 26.54
N GLN A 148 6.51 -15.56 26.93
CA GLN A 148 6.55 -16.68 25.99
C GLN A 148 5.36 -16.64 25.02
N GLU A 149 4.15 -16.43 25.54
CA GLU A 149 2.95 -16.31 24.72
C GLU A 149 3.04 -15.09 23.78
N ALA A 150 3.50 -13.94 24.27
CA ALA A 150 3.70 -12.74 23.48
C ALA A 150 4.72 -12.95 22.36
N ALA A 151 5.84 -13.64 22.64
CA ALA A 151 6.84 -13.96 21.63
C ALA A 151 6.29 -14.90 20.55
N GLN A 152 5.48 -15.88 20.93
CA GLN A 152 4.80 -16.76 19.97
C GLN A 152 3.78 -15.99 19.13
N LYS A 153 2.93 -15.18 19.77
CA LYS A 153 1.91 -14.37 19.08
C LYS A 153 2.52 -13.38 18.11
N LYS A 154 3.63 -12.72 18.47
CA LYS A 154 4.37 -11.85 17.55
C LYS A 154 4.79 -12.59 16.28
N LYS A 155 5.37 -13.79 16.42
CA LYS A 155 5.76 -14.62 15.27
C LYS A 155 4.55 -15.02 14.42
N GLU A 156 3.46 -15.46 15.05
CA GLU A 156 2.21 -15.82 14.35
C GLU A 156 1.64 -14.62 13.56
N VAL A 157 1.61 -13.44 14.17
CA VAL A 157 1.11 -12.21 13.52
C VAL A 157 2.01 -11.79 12.36
N GLU A 158 3.33 -11.84 12.51
CA GLU A 158 4.28 -11.55 11.44
C GLU A 158 4.12 -12.53 10.27
N GLU A 159 3.99 -13.83 10.54
CA GLU A 159 3.77 -14.85 9.51
C GLU A 159 2.42 -14.65 8.79
N GLN A 160 1.35 -14.34 9.54
CA GLN A 160 0.05 -14.04 8.95
C GLN A 160 0.09 -12.79 8.08
N ARG A 161 0.77 -11.72 8.53
CA ARG A 161 0.95 -10.49 7.74
C ARG A 161 1.74 -10.76 6.47
N ALA A 162 2.79 -11.56 6.53
CA ALA A 162 3.57 -11.95 5.36
C ALA A 162 2.74 -12.78 4.36
N LYS A 163 1.94 -13.75 4.85
CA LYS A 163 1.02 -14.54 4.02
C LYS A 163 -0.05 -13.67 3.37
N GLU A 164 -0.64 -12.74 4.11
CA GLU A 164 -1.65 -11.82 3.60
C GLU A 164 -1.05 -10.86 2.56
N ALA A 165 0.13 -10.31 2.81
CA ALA A 165 0.84 -9.46 1.86
C ALA A 165 1.12 -10.20 0.55
N ALA A 166 1.61 -11.44 0.62
CA ALA A 166 1.83 -12.29 -0.54
C ALA A 166 0.51 -12.59 -1.29
N ARG A 167 -0.58 -12.86 -0.56
CA ARG A 167 -1.92 -13.06 -1.16
C ARG A 167 -2.41 -11.82 -1.91
N VAL A 168 -2.24 -10.64 -1.32
CA VAL A 168 -2.63 -9.36 -1.94
C VAL A 168 -1.77 -9.06 -3.16
N GLU A 169 -0.45 -9.26 -3.10
CA GLU A 169 0.45 -9.09 -4.24
C GLU A 169 0.08 -10.04 -5.39
N PHE A 170 -0.19 -11.31 -5.06
CA PHE A 170 -0.65 -12.29 -6.04
C PHE A 170 -1.97 -11.87 -6.71
N ALA A 171 -2.96 -11.42 -5.91
CA ALA A 171 -4.23 -10.93 -6.45
C ALA A 171 -4.05 -9.75 -7.40
N LYS A 172 -3.16 -8.80 -7.07
CA LYS A 172 -2.81 -7.68 -7.96
C LYS A 172 -2.22 -8.13 -9.29
N LYS A 173 -1.35 -9.15 -9.28
CA LYS A 173 -0.78 -9.71 -10.52
C LYS A 173 -1.84 -10.42 -11.38
N VAL A 174 -2.78 -11.12 -10.74
CA VAL A 174 -3.93 -11.74 -11.42
C VAL A 174 -4.83 -10.68 -12.06
N GLU A 175 -5.08 -9.57 -11.37
CA GLU A 175 -5.85 -8.44 -11.91
C GLU A 175 -5.08 -7.75 -13.06
N GLN A 176 -3.79 -7.50 -12.87
CA GLN A 176 -2.93 -6.86 -13.86
C GLN A 176 -2.88 -7.63 -15.18
N THR A 177 -2.72 -8.97 -15.14
CA THR A 177 -2.74 -9.79 -16.37
C THR A 177 -4.08 -9.71 -17.10
N GLY A 178 -5.20 -9.68 -16.36
CA GLY A 178 -6.53 -9.49 -16.93
C GLY A 178 -6.71 -8.12 -17.57
N ARG A 179 -6.27 -7.05 -16.90
CA ARG A 179 -6.31 -5.68 -17.42
C ARG A 179 -5.46 -5.54 -18.69
N LEU A 180 -4.20 -5.97 -18.66
CA LEU A 180 -3.31 -5.91 -19.82
C LEU A 180 -3.88 -6.70 -21.01
N THR A 181 -4.54 -7.83 -20.77
CA THR A 181 -5.24 -8.59 -21.83
C THR A 181 -6.34 -7.77 -22.50
N ALA A 182 -7.13 -7.02 -21.74
CA ALA A 182 -8.15 -6.13 -22.28
C ALA A 182 -7.53 -4.93 -23.01
N ASP A 183 -6.54 -4.27 -22.39
CA ASP A 183 -5.82 -3.11 -22.95
C ASP A 183 -5.16 -3.47 -24.30
N MET A 184 -4.62 -4.69 -24.43
CA MET A 184 -4.07 -5.21 -25.69
C MET A 184 -5.12 -5.31 -26.80
N LEU A 185 -6.31 -5.82 -26.49
CA LEU A 185 -7.40 -5.97 -27.48
C LEU A 185 -7.94 -4.60 -27.91
N GLU A 186 -8.09 -3.67 -26.97
CA GLU A 186 -8.52 -2.30 -27.26
C GLU A 186 -7.48 -1.56 -28.12
N SER A 187 -6.19 -1.64 -27.76
CA SER A 187 -5.11 -1.04 -28.55
C SER A 187 -5.01 -1.64 -29.95
N ALA A 188 -5.21 -2.95 -30.08
CA ALA A 188 -5.28 -3.62 -31.38
C ALA A 188 -6.44 -3.10 -32.24
N GLN A 189 -7.60 -2.81 -31.63
CA GLN A 189 -8.72 -2.19 -32.32
C GLN A 189 -8.39 -0.75 -32.76
N TYR A 190 -7.82 0.09 -31.89
CA TYR A 190 -7.41 1.45 -32.26
C TYR A 190 -6.41 1.46 -33.43
N LEU A 191 -5.48 0.50 -33.49
CA LEU A 191 -4.59 0.37 -34.64
C LEU A 191 -5.32 0.08 -35.95
N GLN A 192 -6.43 -0.66 -35.90
CA GLN A 192 -7.25 -0.95 -37.08
C GLN A 192 -8.08 0.27 -37.51
N GLU A 193 -8.48 1.13 -36.59
CA GLU A 193 -9.27 2.34 -36.88
C GLU A 193 -8.44 3.44 -37.55
N ILE A 194 -7.12 3.51 -37.27
CA ILE A 194 -6.25 4.48 -37.95
C ILE A 194 -6.02 4.06 -39.41
N GLN A 195 -6.68 4.79 -40.31
CA GLN A 195 -6.58 4.65 -41.76
C GLN A 195 -6.10 5.96 -42.41
N PHE A 196 -5.50 5.82 -43.61
CA PHE A 196 -4.95 6.94 -44.39
C PHE A 196 -5.58 7.08 -45.79
N ALA A 197 -6.60 6.28 -46.09
CA ALA A 197 -7.19 6.19 -47.42
C ALA A 197 -7.76 7.53 -47.88
N GLU A 198 -8.42 8.28 -46.99
CA GLU A 198 -9.03 9.57 -47.30
C GLU A 198 -7.97 10.63 -47.62
N GLU A 199 -6.91 10.75 -46.81
CA GLU A 199 -5.85 11.71 -47.04
C GLU A 199 -5.04 11.41 -48.31
N LEU A 200 -4.79 10.13 -48.58
CA LEU A 200 -4.15 9.69 -49.81
C LEU A 200 -5.02 9.95 -51.02
N GLN A 201 -6.33 9.68 -50.94
CA GLN A 201 -7.24 9.95 -52.05
C GLN A 201 -7.34 11.45 -52.32
N PHE A 202 -7.50 12.27 -51.28
CA PHE A 202 -7.47 13.72 -51.40
C PHE A 202 -6.21 14.18 -52.15
N SER A 203 -5.04 13.69 -51.74
CA SER A 203 -3.78 14.08 -52.36
C SER A 203 -3.65 13.62 -53.82
N LYS A 204 -4.22 12.45 -54.16
CA LYS A 204 -4.30 11.95 -55.55
C LYS A 204 -5.23 12.82 -56.40
N ASP A 205 -6.37 13.21 -55.87
CA ASP A 205 -7.32 14.09 -56.54
C ASP A 205 -6.69 15.47 -56.83
N GLN A 206 -5.92 16.02 -55.89
CA GLN A 206 -5.16 17.26 -56.10
C GLN A 206 -4.14 17.13 -57.25
N VAL A 207 -3.46 15.97 -57.38
CA VAL A 207 -2.53 15.74 -58.51
C VAL A 207 -3.27 15.72 -59.85
N VAL A 208 -4.46 15.13 -59.91
CA VAL A 208 -5.29 15.13 -61.14
C VAL A 208 -5.69 16.56 -61.50
N GLU A 209 -6.13 17.35 -60.52
CA GLU A 209 -6.49 18.76 -60.74
C GLU A 209 -5.28 19.59 -61.21
N LEU A 210 -4.11 19.40 -60.60
CA LEU A 210 -2.86 20.04 -61.02
C LEU A 210 -2.50 19.71 -62.47
N GLN A 211 -2.73 18.47 -62.92
CA GLN A 211 -2.49 18.09 -64.31
C GLN A 211 -3.46 18.83 -65.25
N GLY A 212 -4.75 18.93 -64.90
CA GLY A 212 -5.73 19.70 -65.66
C GLY A 212 -5.35 21.18 -65.81
N LEU A 213 -4.96 21.82 -64.71
CA LEU A 213 -4.52 23.22 -64.72
C LEU A 213 -3.21 23.43 -65.52
N LEU A 214 -2.28 22.47 -65.49
CA LEU A 214 -1.10 22.50 -66.34
C LEU A 214 -1.47 22.42 -67.83
N ASP A 215 -2.42 21.56 -68.20
CA ASP A 215 -2.87 21.42 -69.58
C ASP A 215 -3.58 22.69 -70.08
N GLU A 216 -4.32 23.38 -69.22
CA GLU A 216 -4.88 24.71 -69.50
C GLU A 216 -3.77 25.74 -69.78
N LEU A 217 -2.75 25.81 -68.91
CA LEU A 217 -1.60 26.71 -69.09
C LEU A 217 -0.87 26.44 -70.42
N ILE A 218 -0.64 25.17 -70.75
CA ILE A 218 0.00 24.77 -72.01
C ILE A 218 -0.86 25.18 -73.21
N THR A 219 -2.18 25.10 -73.09
CA THR A 219 -3.12 25.48 -74.15
C THR A 219 -3.06 26.99 -74.41
N TYR A 220 -3.10 27.81 -73.35
CA TYR A 220 -2.93 29.26 -73.48
C TYR A 220 -1.57 29.61 -74.10
N ALA A 221 -0.48 29.01 -73.61
CA ALA A 221 0.88 29.28 -74.09
C ALA A 221 1.09 29.04 -75.61
N LYS A 222 0.26 28.19 -76.22
CA LYS A 222 0.32 27.84 -77.65
C LYS A 222 -0.46 28.80 -78.55
N GLN A 223 -1.27 29.71 -78.01
CA GLN A 223 -2.06 30.63 -78.82
C GLN A 223 -1.16 31.54 -79.68
N PRO A 224 -1.41 31.72 -81.00
CA PRO A 224 -0.54 32.50 -81.88
C PRO A 224 -0.32 33.94 -81.43
N SER A 225 -1.38 34.53 -80.85
CA SER A 225 -1.39 35.85 -80.23
C SER A 225 -2.04 35.70 -78.87
N LEU A 226 -1.24 35.81 -77.81
CA LEU A 226 -1.73 35.93 -76.43
C LEU A 226 -1.82 37.42 -76.10
N SER A 227 -2.82 37.82 -75.31
CA SER A 227 -2.95 39.16 -74.73
C SER A 227 -2.38 39.22 -73.31
N LYS A 228 -2.13 40.42 -72.78
CA LYS A 228 -1.69 40.59 -71.39
C LYS A 228 -2.73 40.06 -70.39
N MET A 229 -4.02 40.24 -70.70
CA MET A 229 -5.12 39.72 -69.88
C MET A 229 -5.10 38.19 -69.81
N GLU A 230 -4.87 37.51 -70.94
CA GLU A 230 -4.74 36.04 -70.97
C GLU A 230 -3.48 35.57 -70.23
N TYR A 231 -2.38 36.32 -70.30
CA TYR A 231 -1.20 36.04 -69.46
C TYR A 231 -1.50 36.18 -67.96
N ASP A 232 -2.25 37.20 -67.55
CA ASP A 232 -2.63 37.39 -66.15
C ASP A 232 -3.58 36.28 -65.67
N VAL A 233 -4.45 35.75 -66.55
CA VAL A 233 -5.23 34.53 -66.27
C VAL A 233 -4.31 33.33 -66.05
N MET A 234 -3.29 33.14 -66.88
CA MET A 234 -2.30 32.07 -66.67
C MET A 234 -1.57 32.23 -65.31
N ALA A 235 -1.21 33.46 -64.92
CA ALA A 235 -0.61 33.72 -63.61
C ALA A 235 -1.58 33.38 -62.46
N GLY A 236 -2.87 33.69 -62.62
CA GLY A 236 -3.94 33.28 -61.72
C GLY A 236 -4.08 31.76 -61.60
N THR A 237 -4.03 31.04 -62.73
CA THR A 237 -4.06 29.58 -62.78
C THR A 237 -2.88 28.96 -62.03
N LEU A 238 -1.66 29.49 -62.21
CA LEU A 238 -0.49 29.06 -61.42
C LEU A 238 -0.69 29.33 -59.92
N GLY A 239 -1.34 30.45 -59.56
CA GLY A 239 -1.76 30.75 -58.19
C GLY A 239 -2.72 29.70 -57.62
N SER A 240 -3.72 29.27 -58.39
CA SER A 240 -4.63 28.19 -58.02
C SER A 240 -3.88 26.87 -57.82
N MET A 241 -2.95 26.52 -58.72
CA MET A 241 -2.10 25.33 -58.55
C MET A 241 -1.30 25.38 -57.25
N LYS A 242 -0.78 26.56 -56.86
CA LYS A 242 -0.10 26.73 -55.58
C LYS A 242 -1.01 26.43 -54.38
N VAL A 243 -2.28 26.88 -54.42
CA VAL A 243 -3.26 26.60 -53.36
C VAL A 243 -3.50 25.10 -53.21
N LEU A 244 -3.57 24.34 -54.32
CA LEU A 244 -3.72 22.88 -54.28
C LEU A 244 -2.51 22.21 -53.62
N VAL A 245 -1.29 22.63 -54.00
CA VAL A 245 -0.04 22.13 -53.39
C VAL A 245 0.02 22.47 -51.90
N ASP A 246 -0.37 23.68 -51.51
CA ASP A 246 -0.42 24.09 -50.09
C ASP A 246 -1.46 23.27 -49.31
N GLY A 247 -2.61 22.95 -49.92
CA GLY A 247 -3.61 22.04 -49.38
C GLY A 247 -3.09 20.62 -49.15
N MET A 248 -2.30 20.09 -50.09
CA MET A 248 -1.61 18.80 -49.91
C MET A 248 -0.60 18.86 -48.75
N ASN A 249 0.16 19.95 -48.61
CA ASN A 249 1.10 20.12 -47.50
C ASN A 249 0.40 20.23 -46.13
N ALA A 250 -0.81 20.80 -46.07
CA ALA A 250 -1.60 20.79 -44.84
C ALA A 250 -2.05 19.35 -44.49
N MET A 251 -2.43 18.56 -45.49
CA MET A 251 -2.82 17.16 -45.31
C MET A 251 -1.64 16.29 -44.84
N ASP A 252 -0.41 16.58 -45.28
CA ASP A 252 0.81 15.93 -44.78
C ASP A 252 0.93 16.02 -43.24
N SER A 253 0.50 17.13 -42.63
CA SER A 253 0.53 17.29 -41.17
C SER A 253 -0.46 16.35 -40.48
N THR A 254 -1.65 16.17 -41.05
CA THR A 254 -2.66 15.23 -40.55
C THR A 254 -2.14 13.79 -40.65
N ILE A 255 -1.53 13.44 -41.78
CA ILE A 255 -0.89 12.15 -41.98
C ILE A 255 0.22 11.93 -40.94
N ALA A 256 1.08 12.93 -40.71
CA ALA A 256 2.16 12.83 -39.73
C ALA A 256 1.64 12.59 -38.30
N GLN A 257 0.55 13.26 -37.92
CA GLN A 257 -0.09 13.03 -36.61
C GLN A 257 -0.64 11.61 -36.50
N LYS A 258 -1.38 11.13 -37.50
CA LYS A 258 -1.88 9.74 -37.54
C LYS A 258 -0.75 8.70 -37.49
N LYS A 259 0.36 8.94 -38.21
CA LYS A 259 1.56 8.08 -38.15
C LYS A 259 2.11 8.02 -36.74
N LYS A 260 2.25 9.17 -36.07
CA LYS A 260 2.75 9.23 -34.69
C LYS A 260 1.82 8.48 -33.74
N SER A 261 0.51 8.71 -33.80
CA SER A 261 -0.47 7.98 -32.98
C SER A 261 -0.38 6.47 -33.19
N MET A 262 -0.23 6.01 -34.43
CA MET A 262 -0.06 4.59 -34.74
C MET A 262 1.24 4.03 -34.14
N GLN A 263 2.35 4.77 -34.20
CA GLN A 263 3.63 4.36 -33.61
C GLN A 263 3.57 4.32 -32.08
N ASP A 264 2.93 5.31 -31.46
CA ASP A 264 2.75 5.37 -30.00
C ASP A 264 1.92 4.17 -29.52
N ILE A 265 0.82 3.83 -30.21
CA ILE A 265 0.00 2.66 -29.87
C ILE A 265 0.77 1.35 -30.09
N ILE A 266 1.57 1.22 -31.17
CA ILE A 266 2.43 0.05 -31.37
C ILE A 266 3.38 -0.13 -30.18
N ALA A 267 4.02 0.94 -29.71
CA ALA A 267 4.97 0.87 -28.60
C ALA A 267 4.32 0.47 -27.27
N VAL A 268 3.13 1.02 -26.99
CA VAL A 268 2.33 0.63 -25.81
C VAL A 268 1.95 -0.85 -25.90
N LEU A 269 1.41 -1.28 -27.04
CA LEU A 269 0.98 -2.66 -27.25
C LEU A 269 2.13 -3.67 -27.14
N GLU A 270 3.30 -3.36 -27.71
CA GLU A 270 4.51 -4.20 -27.57
C GLU A 270 4.96 -4.32 -26.10
N THR A 271 4.80 -3.25 -25.32
CA THR A 271 5.12 -3.23 -23.87
C THR A 271 4.11 -4.05 -23.08
N ASP A 272 2.82 -3.82 -23.29
CA ASP A 272 1.73 -4.53 -22.59
C ASP A 272 1.79 -6.04 -22.85
N MET A 273 2.10 -6.46 -24.08
CA MET A 273 2.31 -7.86 -24.42
C MET A 273 3.45 -8.48 -23.61
N LYS A 274 4.59 -7.80 -23.52
CA LYS A 274 5.77 -8.29 -22.79
C LYS A 274 5.50 -8.35 -21.29
N ASP A 275 4.88 -7.31 -20.72
CA ASP A 275 4.59 -7.23 -19.30
C ASP A 275 3.54 -8.26 -18.89
N ALA A 276 2.49 -8.45 -19.70
CA ALA A 276 1.47 -9.46 -19.43
C ALA A 276 2.06 -10.88 -19.45
N GLN A 277 2.93 -11.19 -20.40
CA GLN A 277 3.64 -12.47 -20.44
C GLN A 277 4.56 -12.67 -19.24
N ALA A 278 5.32 -11.65 -18.84
CA ALA A 278 6.20 -11.73 -17.68
C ALA A 278 5.42 -11.97 -16.38
N VAL A 279 4.38 -11.18 -16.14
CA VAL A 279 3.53 -11.33 -14.94
C VAL A 279 2.79 -12.68 -14.97
N TRP A 280 2.37 -13.15 -16.15
CA TRP A 280 1.76 -14.47 -16.30
C TRP A 280 2.70 -15.61 -15.86
N GLU A 281 3.96 -15.58 -16.28
CA GLU A 281 4.95 -16.59 -15.89
C GLU A 281 5.15 -16.66 -14.37
N GLU A 282 5.04 -15.53 -13.66
CA GLU A 282 5.13 -15.49 -12.20
C GLU A 282 3.93 -16.13 -11.49
N ILE A 283 2.73 -16.07 -12.08
CA ILE A 283 1.48 -16.49 -11.40
C ILE A 283 0.86 -17.79 -11.94
N LYS A 284 1.26 -18.25 -13.13
CA LYS A 284 0.58 -19.35 -13.85
C LYS A 284 0.49 -20.66 -13.07
N ALA A 285 1.45 -20.95 -12.19
CA ALA A 285 1.48 -22.17 -11.40
C ALA A 285 0.49 -22.17 -10.22
N SER A 286 -0.06 -21.01 -9.83
CA SER A 286 -0.88 -20.86 -8.63
C SER A 286 -2.22 -20.19 -8.87
N VAL A 287 -2.47 -19.69 -10.10
CA VAL A 287 -3.72 -19.03 -10.46
C VAL A 287 -4.83 -20.04 -10.74
N THR A 288 -6.06 -19.69 -10.38
CA THR A 288 -7.23 -20.47 -10.74
C THR A 288 -7.54 -20.35 -12.23
N ASP A 289 -8.06 -21.41 -12.83
CA ASP A 289 -8.41 -21.48 -14.25
C ASP A 289 -7.22 -21.16 -15.18
N ALA A 290 -6.03 -21.66 -14.83
CA ALA A 290 -4.78 -21.31 -15.50
C ALA A 290 -4.85 -21.51 -17.02
N GLU A 291 -5.35 -22.64 -17.50
CA GLU A 291 -5.50 -22.94 -18.94
C GLU A 291 -6.38 -21.93 -19.69
N LYS A 292 -7.50 -21.51 -19.07
CA LYS A 292 -8.42 -20.54 -19.68
C LYS A 292 -7.77 -19.17 -19.78
N ARG A 293 -7.05 -18.76 -18.74
CA ARG A 293 -6.34 -17.47 -18.69
C ARG A 293 -5.16 -17.46 -19.65
N GLU A 294 -4.40 -18.54 -19.72
CA GLU A 294 -3.30 -18.70 -20.68
C GLU A 294 -3.79 -18.59 -22.11
N LYS A 295 -4.92 -19.24 -22.42
CA LYS A 295 -5.55 -19.14 -23.73
C LYS A 295 -5.96 -17.70 -24.05
N ALA A 296 -6.64 -17.01 -23.13
CA ALA A 296 -7.06 -15.63 -23.34
C ALA A 296 -5.86 -14.68 -23.57
N LEU A 297 -4.79 -14.84 -22.79
CA LEU A 297 -3.56 -14.08 -22.97
C LEU A 297 -2.91 -14.38 -24.32
N THR A 298 -2.82 -15.66 -24.70
CA THR A 298 -2.24 -16.08 -25.99
C THR A 298 -3.03 -15.51 -27.17
N ASP A 299 -4.36 -15.55 -27.10
CA ASP A 299 -5.25 -14.99 -28.12
C ASP A 299 -5.10 -13.46 -28.23
N ALA A 300 -4.97 -12.75 -27.10
CA ALA A 300 -4.74 -11.31 -27.07
C ALA A 300 -3.35 -10.92 -27.63
N VAL A 301 -2.29 -11.64 -27.22
CA VAL A 301 -0.92 -11.45 -27.74
C VAL A 301 -0.88 -11.68 -29.25
N LYS A 302 -1.57 -12.71 -29.74
CA LYS A 302 -1.67 -12.97 -31.18
C LYS A 302 -2.40 -11.85 -31.90
N THR A 303 -3.55 -11.43 -31.38
CA THR A 303 -4.35 -10.33 -31.95
C THR A 303 -3.55 -9.03 -32.00
N GLY A 304 -2.82 -8.71 -30.92
CA GLY A 304 -1.93 -7.55 -30.86
C GLY A 304 -0.79 -7.64 -31.88
N SER A 305 -0.13 -8.81 -31.98
CA SER A 305 0.94 -9.05 -32.96
C SER A 305 0.46 -8.87 -34.40
N ASP A 306 -0.71 -9.43 -34.73
CA ASP A 306 -1.31 -9.33 -36.05
C ASP A 306 -1.68 -7.86 -36.37
N ALA A 307 -2.22 -7.12 -35.40
CA ALA A 307 -2.55 -5.70 -35.54
C ALA A 307 -1.28 -4.84 -35.75
N ILE A 308 -0.20 -5.10 -35.02
CA ILE A 308 1.09 -4.43 -35.21
C ILE A 308 1.66 -4.71 -36.60
N ALA A 309 1.63 -5.97 -37.05
CA ALA A 309 2.12 -6.34 -38.38
C ALA A 309 1.35 -5.61 -39.48
N GLN A 310 0.02 -5.58 -39.39
CA GLN A 310 -0.82 -4.84 -40.33
C GLN A 310 -0.58 -3.32 -40.27
N ALA A 311 -0.40 -2.75 -39.08
CA ALA A 311 -0.10 -1.34 -38.90
C ALA A 311 1.26 -0.96 -39.53
N LYS A 312 2.30 -1.77 -39.31
CA LYS A 312 3.62 -1.60 -39.94
C LYS A 312 3.53 -1.70 -41.47
N GLN A 313 2.73 -2.63 -41.99
CA GLN A 313 2.47 -2.72 -43.43
C GLN A 313 1.75 -1.47 -43.96
N ARG A 314 0.72 -0.97 -43.27
CA ARG A 314 0.01 0.27 -43.64
C ARG A 314 0.95 1.47 -43.68
N LEU A 315 1.82 1.63 -42.68
CA LEU A 315 2.83 2.70 -42.66
C LEU A 315 3.80 2.59 -43.84
N GLY A 316 4.28 1.39 -44.15
CA GLY A 316 5.20 1.17 -45.28
C GLY A 316 4.56 1.44 -46.65
N THR A 317 3.28 1.09 -46.83
CA THR A 317 2.52 1.43 -48.05
C THR A 317 2.28 2.93 -48.16
N LEU A 318 1.83 3.56 -47.06
CA LEU A 318 1.60 5.00 -46.97
C LEU A 318 2.83 5.80 -47.37
N GLU A 319 4.01 5.45 -46.84
CA GLU A 319 5.25 6.17 -47.13
C GLU A 319 5.60 6.17 -48.62
N LYS A 320 5.38 5.04 -49.29
CA LYS A 320 5.61 4.92 -50.74
C LYS A 320 4.61 5.74 -51.54
N GLU A 321 3.33 5.64 -51.21
CA GLU A 321 2.27 6.35 -51.94
C GLU A 321 2.35 7.86 -51.75
N GLN A 322 2.54 8.32 -50.51
CA GLN A 322 2.65 9.74 -50.19
C GLN A 322 3.87 10.39 -50.88
N ALA A 323 5.03 9.70 -50.87
CA ALA A 323 6.21 10.19 -51.56
C ALA A 323 5.99 10.34 -53.09
N GLY A 324 5.33 9.36 -53.72
CA GLY A 324 5.02 9.40 -55.15
C GLY A 324 4.03 10.51 -55.53
N VAL A 325 3.00 10.72 -54.72
CA VAL A 325 2.00 11.77 -54.91
C VAL A 325 2.64 13.16 -54.75
N LYS A 326 3.47 13.35 -53.72
CA LYS A 326 4.19 14.61 -53.50
C LYS A 326 5.17 14.94 -54.61
N ALA A 327 5.92 13.94 -55.09
CA ALA A 327 6.83 14.12 -56.22
C ALA A 327 6.07 14.53 -57.49
N SER A 328 4.91 13.93 -57.75
CA SER A 328 4.06 14.27 -58.89
C SER A 328 3.54 15.70 -58.80
N ALA A 329 2.95 16.11 -57.67
CA ALA A 329 2.45 17.47 -57.48
C ALA A 329 3.53 18.54 -57.65
N ASN A 330 4.69 18.33 -57.03
CA ASN A 330 5.83 19.25 -57.17
C ASN A 330 6.31 19.37 -58.61
N LYS A 331 6.38 18.25 -59.33
CA LYS A 331 6.77 18.24 -60.75
C LYS A 331 5.78 19.03 -61.60
N LEU A 332 4.48 18.81 -61.43
CA LEU A 332 3.43 19.50 -62.18
C LEU A 332 3.46 21.01 -61.93
N TYR A 333 3.60 21.41 -60.66
CA TYR A 333 3.71 22.82 -60.31
C TYR A 333 4.97 23.48 -60.89
N GLN A 334 6.12 22.80 -60.84
CA GLN A 334 7.36 23.30 -61.46
C GLN A 334 7.25 23.41 -62.98
N GLN A 335 6.59 22.45 -63.63
CA GLN A 335 6.32 22.51 -65.07
C GLN A 335 5.41 23.70 -65.42
N ALA A 336 4.34 23.92 -64.64
CA ALA A 336 3.45 25.06 -64.82
C ALA A 336 4.17 26.40 -64.67
N ALA A 337 5.01 26.54 -63.64
CA ALA A 337 5.84 27.73 -63.43
C ALA A 337 6.79 27.97 -64.61
N ALA A 338 7.40 26.91 -65.15
CA ALA A 338 8.27 27.00 -66.32
C ALA A 338 7.49 27.41 -67.59
N VAL A 339 6.28 26.90 -67.79
CA VAL A 339 5.40 27.29 -68.92
C VAL A 339 5.06 28.78 -68.83
N LEU A 340 4.70 29.28 -67.64
CA LEU A 340 4.38 30.69 -67.43
C LEU A 340 5.59 31.59 -67.75
N GLU A 341 6.78 31.23 -67.27
CA GLU A 341 8.01 32.02 -67.49
C GLU A 341 8.45 32.02 -68.96
N GLN A 342 8.35 30.87 -69.64
CA GLN A 342 8.62 30.78 -71.07
C GLN A 342 7.63 31.62 -71.89
N THR A 343 6.35 31.59 -71.51
CA THR A 343 5.31 32.39 -72.18
C THR A 343 5.57 33.88 -72.00
N ARG A 344 5.93 34.30 -70.78
CA ARG A 344 6.34 35.68 -70.49
C ARG A 344 7.46 36.15 -71.41
N SER A 345 8.50 35.33 -71.55
CA SER A 345 9.66 35.61 -72.40
C SER A 345 9.30 35.67 -73.89
N LYS A 346 8.40 34.79 -74.37
CA LYS A 346 7.98 34.71 -75.77
C LYS A 346 7.17 35.93 -76.24
N TYR A 347 6.27 36.44 -75.40
CA TYR A 347 5.36 37.54 -75.75
C TYR A 347 5.77 38.90 -75.17
N GLY A 348 6.81 38.96 -74.32
CA GLY A 348 7.39 40.20 -73.79
C GLY A 348 6.60 40.84 -72.64
N TYR A 349 6.09 40.04 -71.69
CA TYR A 349 5.17 40.46 -70.62
C TYR A 349 5.74 40.73 -69.24
#